data_AF-A0A2T3JEV4-F1
#
_entry.id   AF-A0A2T3JEV4-F1
#
_cell.length_a   1.000
_cell.length_b   1.000
_cell.length_c   1.000
_cell.angle_alpha   90.00
_cell.angle_beta   90.00
_cell.angle_gamma   90.00
#
_symmetry.space_group_name_H-M   'P 1'
#
loop_
_entity.id
_entity.type
_entity.pdbx_description
1 polymer ?
#
loop_
_entity_poly.entity_id
_entity_poly.type
_entity_poly.pdbx_seq_one_letter_code
_entity_poly.pdbx_strand_id
1 'polypeptide(L)'
;MSTMATRKTPLLFSLFALVVGGAIGYGIGVKAEQSTSAPNLQACQQHLQSQTERLDQRAEQYQALVTSNEQQSQQLVQTTKDLTAITEQMEKQKADFAEQLALLDQKKQQLSVNQKKLEVTKKKLDTEVVKLKTTTTKQQVVIDKSQQYFKRQAEMQANVKETQASVIELNQAAKGFKKACDEFKSGNSWNWVSKKDCDNYDQQMKLLKEKQAVLVTQQQALAAINVEIGKK
;
A
#
# COMPACT_ATOMS: atom_id res chain seq x y z
N MET A 1 -36.64 41.72 5.80
CA MET A 1 -37.69 40.79 6.28
C MET A 1 -37.08 40.04 7.45
N SER A 2 -37.22 40.39 8.72
CA SER A 2 -38.34 40.86 9.55
C SER A 2 -39.51 39.88 9.68
N THR A 3 -39.91 39.68 10.94
CA THR A 3 -41.11 39.01 11.52
C THR A 3 -41.02 37.49 11.67
N MET A 4 -41.48 36.84 12.76
CA MET A 4 -42.14 37.19 14.04
C MET A 4 -42.10 35.89 14.89
N ALA A 5 -41.73 35.90 16.18
CA ALA A 5 -42.59 36.11 17.36
C ALA A 5 -43.76 35.12 17.54
N THR A 6 -43.66 34.17 18.48
CA THR A 6 -44.68 33.71 19.47
C THR A 6 -44.02 32.62 20.34
N ARG A 7 -44.18 32.53 21.67
CA ARG A 7 -45.43 32.56 22.42
C ARG A 7 -45.17 32.93 23.89
N LYS A 8 -45.93 33.93 24.34
CA LYS A 8 -46.16 34.30 25.75
C LYS A 8 -47.07 33.24 26.38
N THR A 9 -46.89 32.89 27.65
CA THR A 9 -47.78 33.35 28.73
C THR A 9 -47.26 33.01 30.14
N PRO A 10 -47.51 33.91 31.11
CA PRO A 10 -47.23 33.78 32.54
C PRO A 10 -48.47 33.23 33.30
N LEU A 11 -48.56 33.50 34.62
CA LEU A 11 -49.64 33.20 35.59
C LEU A 11 -49.39 31.90 36.36
N LEU A 12 -49.67 31.75 37.65
CA LEU A 12 -50.18 32.56 38.76
C LEU A 12 -50.19 31.59 39.94
N PHE A 13 -49.96 32.04 41.18
CA PHE A 13 -50.60 31.63 42.44
C PHE A 13 -49.74 32.26 43.56
N SER A 14 -50.00 33.52 43.92
CA SER A 14 -51.04 33.95 44.88
C SER A 14 -50.76 33.38 46.29
N LEU A 15 -50.17 34.17 47.20
CA LEU A 15 -50.86 35.00 48.21
C LEU A 15 -51.43 34.19 49.39
N PHE A 16 -50.85 34.36 50.58
CA PHE A 16 -51.50 34.46 51.91
C PHE A 16 -50.42 34.97 52.91
N ALA A 17 -50.42 36.27 53.27
CA ALA A 17 -51.02 36.88 54.48
C ALA A 17 -50.17 36.57 55.75
N LEU A 18 -49.46 37.50 56.41
CA LEU A 18 -49.84 38.76 57.09
C LEU A 18 -51.10 38.61 57.96
N VAL A 19 -51.01 39.11 59.21
CA VAL A 19 -52.02 39.18 60.32
C VAL A 19 -51.71 38.10 61.39
N VAL A 20 -51.38 38.39 62.67
CA VAL A 20 -51.94 39.32 63.69
C VAL A 20 -50.77 39.81 64.59
N GLY A 21 -50.56 41.10 64.92
CA GLY A 21 -51.18 41.85 66.05
C GLY A 21 -50.87 41.22 67.43
N GLY A 22 -50.31 41.84 68.47
CA GLY A 22 -50.44 43.19 68.99
C GLY A 22 -51.44 43.24 70.17
N ALA A 23 -50.96 43.31 71.43
CA ALA A 23 -51.61 43.86 72.65
C ALA A 23 -50.74 43.49 73.88
N ILE A 24 -50.03 44.41 74.55
CA ILE A 24 -50.48 45.29 75.66
C ILE A 24 -51.11 44.52 76.83
N GLY A 25 -50.50 44.64 78.02
CA GLY A 25 -51.09 44.21 79.29
C GLY A 25 -50.24 44.57 80.49
N TYR A 26 -50.36 45.82 80.95
CA TYR A 26 -49.94 46.30 82.26
C TYR A 26 -50.56 45.46 83.39
N GLY A 27 -49.88 45.43 84.54
CA GLY A 27 -50.20 44.56 85.65
C GLY A 27 -51.59 44.74 86.27
N ILE A 28 -52.04 43.68 86.93
CA ILE A 28 -52.89 43.78 88.10
C ILE A 28 -52.34 42.75 89.10
N GLY A 29 -51.88 43.25 90.25
CA GLY A 29 -51.55 42.41 91.37
C GLY A 29 -52.80 41.65 91.80
N VAL A 30 -52.72 40.33 91.79
CA VAL A 30 -53.70 39.49 92.46
C VAL A 30 -53.08 39.08 93.79
N LYS A 31 -53.53 39.74 94.85
CA LYS A 31 -53.49 39.16 96.19
C LYS A 31 -54.34 37.89 96.12
N ALA A 32 -53.70 36.73 96.17
CA ALA A 32 -54.42 35.48 96.35
C ALA A 32 -54.77 35.33 97.84
N GLU A 33 -55.90 35.91 98.22
CA GLU A 33 -56.62 35.49 99.42
C GLU A 33 -57.08 34.05 99.21
N GLN A 34 -56.68 33.22 100.16
CA GLN A 34 -56.90 31.80 100.22
C GLN A 34 -58.36 31.54 100.59
N SER A 35 -59.23 31.25 99.63
CA SER A 35 -60.57 30.68 99.89
C SER A 35 -61.24 30.09 98.64
N THR A 36 -61.63 28.82 98.75
CA THR A 36 -62.72 28.13 98.01
C THR A 36 -62.54 27.78 96.52
N SER A 37 -62.37 26.47 96.28
CA SER A 37 -63.05 25.66 95.25
C SER A 37 -63.24 26.25 93.85
N ALA A 38 -62.32 25.98 92.93
CA ALA A 38 -62.49 26.21 91.49
C ALA A 38 -62.22 24.92 90.67
N PRO A 39 -63.25 24.16 90.24
CA PRO A 39 -63.09 22.97 89.41
C PRO A 39 -62.62 23.27 87.96
N ASN A 40 -62.34 24.54 87.62
CA ASN A 40 -62.02 24.98 86.26
C ASN A 40 -60.52 25.30 86.04
N LEU A 41 -59.70 25.28 87.11
CA LEU A 41 -58.25 25.53 87.00
C LEU A 41 -57.53 24.35 86.34
N GLN A 42 -57.96 23.12 86.67
CA GLN A 42 -57.36 21.88 86.18
C GLN A 42 -57.65 21.65 84.68
N ALA A 43 -58.84 22.03 84.21
CA ALA A 43 -59.20 22.00 82.79
C ALA A 43 -58.41 23.03 81.97
N CYS A 44 -58.19 24.24 82.51
CA CYS A 44 -57.36 25.26 81.89
C CYS A 44 -55.87 24.82 81.81
N GLN A 45 -55.37 24.16 82.86
CA GLN A 45 -54.02 23.60 82.91
C GLN A 45 -53.81 22.47 81.90
N GLN A 46 -54.78 21.55 81.75
CA GLN A 46 -54.75 20.53 80.70
C GLN A 46 -54.80 21.13 79.28
N HIS A 47 -55.59 22.20 79.08
CA HIS A 47 -55.65 22.86 77.79
C HIS A 47 -54.31 23.51 77.40
N LEU A 48 -53.66 24.19 78.35
CA LEU A 48 -52.32 24.74 78.15
C LEU A 48 -51.28 23.64 77.87
N GLN A 49 -51.30 22.53 78.60
CA GLN A 49 -50.42 21.38 78.33
C GLN A 49 -50.61 20.83 76.92
N SER A 50 -51.87 20.65 76.48
CA SER A 50 -52.16 20.16 75.14
C SER A 50 -51.74 21.12 74.02
N GLN A 51 -51.75 22.44 74.27
CA GLN A 51 -51.25 23.43 73.31
C GLN A 51 -49.72 23.47 73.29
N THR A 52 -49.06 23.32 74.44
CA THR A 52 -47.60 23.19 74.53
C THR A 52 -47.13 21.93 73.79
N GLU A 53 -47.76 20.77 74.02
CA GLU A 53 -47.42 19.53 73.30
C GLU A 53 -47.60 19.65 71.78
N ARG A 54 -48.64 20.36 71.32
CA ARG A 54 -48.84 20.64 69.88
C ARG A 54 -47.80 21.59 69.31
N LEU A 55 -47.33 22.56 70.10
CA LEU A 55 -46.26 23.48 69.71
C LEU A 55 -44.92 22.74 69.64
N ASP A 56 -44.63 21.86 70.61
CA ASP A 56 -43.43 21.02 70.62
C ASP A 56 -43.43 20.05 69.43
N GLN A 57 -44.52 19.35 69.16
CA GLN A 57 -44.64 18.48 67.97
C GLN A 57 -44.45 19.25 66.66
N ARG A 58 -44.99 20.47 66.57
CA ARG A 58 -44.80 21.32 65.40
C ARG A 58 -43.35 21.79 65.27
N ALA A 59 -42.72 22.16 66.39
CA ALA A 59 -41.31 22.53 66.43
C ALA A 59 -40.41 21.37 65.96
N GLU A 60 -40.68 20.14 66.43
CA GLU A 60 -39.97 18.93 65.96
C GLU A 60 -40.18 18.67 64.46
N GLN A 61 -41.40 18.85 63.94
CA GLN A 61 -41.68 18.73 62.50
C GLN A 61 -40.93 19.78 61.67
N TYR A 62 -40.89 21.03 62.13
CA TYR A 62 -40.10 22.07 61.46
C TYR A 62 -38.61 21.78 61.52
N GLN A 63 -38.10 21.30 62.66
CA GLN A 63 -36.70 20.90 62.81
C GLN A 63 -36.35 19.78 61.82
N ALA A 64 -37.19 18.74 61.72
CA ALA A 64 -37.01 17.64 60.78
C ALA A 64 -37.07 18.10 59.31
N LEU A 65 -37.97 19.03 58.98
CA LEU A 65 -38.07 19.60 57.63
C LEU A 65 -36.83 20.43 57.26
N VAL A 66 -36.31 21.22 58.19
CA VAL A 66 -35.08 22.01 57.99
C VAL A 66 -33.89 21.07 57.78
N THR A 67 -33.73 20.05 58.62
CA THR A 67 -32.65 19.05 58.47
C THR A 67 -32.75 18.30 57.14
N SER A 68 -33.97 17.93 56.72
CA SER A 68 -34.19 17.27 55.42
C SER A 68 -33.85 18.19 54.24
N ASN A 69 -34.24 19.46 54.30
CA ASN A 69 -33.92 20.44 53.26
C ASN A 69 -32.41 20.71 53.19
N GLU A 70 -31.74 20.78 54.34
CA GLU A 70 -30.29 20.97 54.41
C GLU A 70 -29.53 19.75 53.85
N GLN A 71 -29.98 18.52 54.13
CA GLN A 71 -29.45 17.31 53.50
C GLN A 71 -29.66 17.30 51.98
N GLN A 72 -30.84 17.71 51.52
CA GLN A 72 -31.15 17.77 50.09
C GLN A 72 -30.30 18.84 49.38
N SER A 73 -30.08 19.98 50.03
CA SER A 73 -29.18 21.04 49.54
C SER A 73 -27.74 20.55 49.44
N GLN A 74 -27.24 19.82 50.45
CA GLN A 74 -25.91 19.22 50.40
C GLN A 74 -25.78 18.17 49.27
N GLN A 75 -26.80 17.33 49.05
CA GLN A 75 -26.82 16.37 47.94
C GLN A 75 -26.84 17.07 46.57
N LEU A 76 -27.57 18.16 46.42
CA LEU A 76 -27.60 18.98 45.20
C LEU A 76 -26.22 19.58 44.90
N VAL A 77 -25.54 20.11 45.92
CA VAL A 77 -24.18 20.64 45.78
C VAL A 77 -23.20 19.54 45.36
N GLN A 78 -23.28 18.36 45.98
CA GLN A 78 -22.40 17.23 45.63
C GLN A 78 -22.66 16.73 44.21
N THR A 79 -23.94 16.54 43.83
CA THR A 79 -24.33 16.10 42.48
C THR A 79 -23.87 17.10 41.42
N THR A 80 -23.95 18.41 41.72
CA THR A 80 -23.48 19.46 40.79
C THR A 80 -21.96 19.41 40.60
N LYS A 81 -21.20 19.16 41.68
CA LYS A 81 -19.74 18.97 41.60
C LYS A 81 -19.38 17.74 40.77
N ASP A 82 -20.04 16.62 41.03
CA ASP A 82 -19.80 15.37 40.31
C ASP A 82 -20.15 15.51 38.82
N LEU A 83 -21.27 16.17 38.51
CA LEU A 83 -21.67 16.43 37.12
C LEU A 83 -20.66 17.35 36.39
N THR A 84 -20.12 18.35 37.09
CA THR A 84 -19.08 19.24 36.54
C THR A 84 -17.81 18.46 36.26
N ALA A 85 -17.36 17.62 37.20
CA ALA A 85 -16.18 16.77 37.02
C ALA A 85 -16.34 15.77 35.87
N ILE A 86 -17.53 15.15 35.74
CA ILE A 86 -17.84 14.24 34.63
C ILE A 86 -17.84 15.01 33.29
N THR A 87 -18.39 16.21 33.27
CA THR A 87 -18.42 17.05 32.05
C THR A 87 -17.00 17.42 31.60
N GLU A 88 -16.13 17.82 32.54
CA GLU A 88 -14.72 18.10 32.24
C GLU A 88 -13.97 16.88 31.73
N GLN A 89 -14.22 15.70 32.31
CA GLN A 89 -13.64 14.44 31.82
C GLN A 89 -14.14 14.07 30.43
N MET A 90 -15.43 14.26 30.15
CA MET A 90 -16.00 13.98 28.83
C MET A 90 -15.42 14.91 27.76
N GLU A 91 -15.28 16.20 28.06
CA GLU A 91 -14.68 17.16 27.12
C GLU A 91 -13.18 16.85 26.87
N LYS A 92 -12.43 16.43 27.90
CA LYS A 92 -11.05 15.93 27.72
C LYS A 92 -11.00 14.71 26.81
N GLN A 93 -11.83 13.69 27.07
CA GLN A 93 -11.87 12.49 26.24
C GLN A 93 -12.26 12.81 24.80
N LYS A 94 -13.23 13.72 24.60
CA LYS A 94 -13.65 14.16 23.27
C LYS A 94 -12.52 14.86 22.52
N ALA A 95 -11.73 15.69 23.20
CA ALA A 95 -10.54 16.30 22.62
C ALA A 95 -9.49 15.25 22.24
N ASP A 96 -9.19 14.30 23.14
CA ASP A 96 -8.24 13.22 22.88
C ASP A 96 -8.67 12.34 21.70
N PHE A 97 -9.96 11.99 21.61
CA PHE A 97 -10.50 11.23 20.48
C PHE A 97 -10.45 12.01 19.17
N ALA A 98 -10.72 13.32 19.21
CA ALA A 98 -10.60 14.17 18.03
C ALA A 98 -9.15 14.23 17.52
N GLU A 99 -8.17 14.33 18.44
CA GLU A 99 -6.75 14.30 18.08
C GLU A 99 -6.33 12.94 17.49
N GLN A 100 -6.77 11.83 18.10
CA GLN A 100 -6.49 10.49 17.59
C GLN A 100 -7.10 10.26 16.20
N LEU A 101 -8.33 10.74 15.95
CA LEU A 101 -8.97 10.68 14.64
C LEU A 101 -8.18 11.48 13.60
N ALA A 102 -7.73 12.68 13.95
CA ALA A 102 -6.92 13.52 13.05
C ALA A 102 -5.58 12.82 12.69
N LEU A 103 -4.91 12.21 13.67
CA LEU A 103 -3.68 11.44 13.46
C LEU A 103 -3.92 10.20 12.58
N LEU A 104 -5.04 9.50 12.77
CA LEU A 104 -5.41 8.35 11.95
C LEU A 104 -5.70 8.76 10.50
N ASP A 105 -6.42 9.86 10.29
CA ASP A 105 -6.68 10.38 8.94
C ASP A 105 -5.39 10.81 8.25
N GLN A 106 -4.47 11.47 8.97
CA GLN A 106 -3.16 11.81 8.43
C GLN A 106 -2.35 10.57 8.04
N LYS A 107 -2.31 9.54 8.90
CA LYS A 107 -1.64 8.26 8.59
C LYS A 107 -2.28 7.57 7.38
N LYS A 108 -3.61 7.58 7.28
CA LYS A 108 -4.34 7.00 6.15
C LYS A 108 -4.01 7.70 4.84
N GLN A 109 -3.95 9.04 4.84
CA GLN A 109 -3.53 9.80 3.67
C GLN A 109 -2.08 9.48 3.29
N GLN A 110 -1.16 9.45 4.25
CA GLN A 110 0.25 9.14 4.00
C GLN A 110 0.44 7.72 3.43
N LEU A 111 -0.28 6.74 3.97
CA LEU A 111 -0.30 5.37 3.45
C LEU A 111 -0.81 5.32 2.01
N SER A 112 -1.88 6.06 1.68
CA SER A 112 -2.39 6.13 0.31
C SER A 112 -1.37 6.72 -0.67
N VAL A 113 -0.67 7.79 -0.28
CA VAL A 113 0.41 8.38 -1.11
C VAL A 113 1.56 7.39 -1.30
N ASN A 114 2.00 6.74 -0.22
CA ASN A 114 3.06 5.73 -0.28
C ASN A 114 2.68 4.54 -1.17
N GLN A 115 1.44 4.07 -1.09
CA GLN A 115 0.94 2.97 -1.92
C GLN A 115 0.94 3.35 -3.41
N LYS A 116 0.48 4.56 -3.76
CA LYS A 116 0.55 5.07 -5.14
C LYS A 116 1.99 5.18 -5.64
N LYS A 117 2.90 5.70 -4.81
CA LYS A 117 4.33 5.82 -5.14
C LYS A 117 4.95 4.43 -5.38
N LEU A 118 4.62 3.45 -4.54
CA LEU A 118 5.09 2.08 -4.67
C LEU A 118 4.57 1.43 -5.96
N GLU A 119 3.29 1.63 -6.30
CA GLU A 119 2.70 1.10 -7.54
C GLU A 119 3.37 1.69 -8.80
N VAL A 120 3.63 3.00 -8.83
CA VAL A 120 4.35 3.65 -9.94
C VAL A 120 5.77 3.12 -10.04
N THR A 121 6.46 2.94 -8.90
CA THR A 121 7.82 2.42 -8.85
C THR A 121 7.87 0.98 -9.36
N LYS A 122 6.89 0.15 -8.96
CA LYS A 122 6.74 -1.23 -9.45
C LYS A 122 6.54 -1.26 -10.97
N LYS A 123 5.62 -0.45 -11.52
CA LYS A 123 5.40 -0.38 -12.98
C LYS A 123 6.66 0.06 -13.75
N LYS A 124 7.41 1.03 -13.22
CA LYS A 124 8.70 1.44 -13.82
C LYS A 124 9.71 0.31 -13.80
N LEU A 125 9.84 -0.38 -12.66
CA LEU A 125 10.75 -1.52 -12.54
C LEU A 125 10.38 -2.66 -13.49
N ASP A 126 9.09 -3.01 -13.58
CA ASP A 126 8.60 -4.04 -14.52
C ASP A 126 8.92 -3.66 -15.97
N THR A 127 8.78 -2.38 -16.33
CA THR A 127 9.13 -1.88 -17.66
C THR A 127 10.63 -2.02 -17.95
N GLU A 128 11.48 -1.66 -16.99
CA GLU A 128 12.94 -1.80 -17.14
C GLU A 128 13.35 -3.27 -17.21
N VAL A 129 12.74 -4.15 -16.42
CA VAL A 129 12.97 -5.60 -16.50
C VAL A 129 12.61 -6.15 -17.88
N VAL A 130 11.49 -5.73 -18.48
CA VAL A 130 11.09 -6.14 -19.83
C VAL A 130 12.08 -5.62 -20.88
N LYS A 131 12.52 -4.36 -20.77
CA LYS A 131 13.54 -3.79 -21.68
C LYS A 131 14.88 -4.52 -21.58
N LEU A 132 15.34 -4.80 -20.36
CA LEU A 132 16.56 -5.55 -20.10
C LEU A 132 16.47 -6.94 -20.70
N LYS A 133 15.39 -7.69 -20.40
CA LYS A 133 15.16 -9.03 -20.95
C LYS A 133 15.16 -9.02 -22.48
N THR A 134 14.47 -8.05 -23.09
CA THR A 134 14.42 -7.90 -24.55
C THR A 134 15.80 -7.61 -25.14
N THR A 135 16.58 -6.73 -24.48
CA THR A 135 17.94 -6.40 -24.90
C THR A 135 18.86 -7.60 -24.79
N THR A 136 18.80 -8.33 -23.68
CA THR A 136 19.57 -9.57 -23.48
C THR A 136 19.21 -10.62 -24.52
N THR A 137 17.92 -10.83 -24.83
CA THR A 137 17.52 -11.76 -25.91
C THR A 137 18.06 -11.32 -27.27
N LYS A 138 18.00 -10.02 -27.60
CA LYS A 138 18.59 -9.51 -28.85
C LYS A 138 20.10 -9.73 -28.90
N GLN A 139 20.81 -9.45 -27.81
CA GLN A 139 22.25 -9.67 -27.69
C GLN A 139 22.59 -11.16 -27.85
N GLN A 140 21.84 -12.05 -27.20
CA GLN A 140 22.02 -13.50 -27.34
C GLN A 140 21.84 -13.94 -28.79
N VAL A 141 20.78 -13.50 -29.48
CA VAL A 141 20.57 -13.82 -30.90
C VAL A 141 21.72 -13.33 -31.78
N VAL A 142 22.28 -12.15 -31.49
CA VAL A 142 23.43 -11.62 -32.23
C VAL A 142 24.69 -12.45 -32.01
N ILE A 143 24.93 -12.89 -30.77
CA ILE A 143 26.05 -13.76 -30.37
C ILE A 143 25.91 -15.16 -30.99
N ASP A 144 24.73 -15.77 -30.90
CA ASP A 144 24.49 -17.10 -31.47
C ASP A 144 24.68 -17.06 -33.00
N LYS A 145 24.15 -16.02 -33.65
CA LYS A 145 24.36 -15.81 -35.10
C LYS A 145 25.83 -15.59 -35.43
N SER A 146 26.57 -14.79 -34.65
CA SER A 146 28.00 -14.57 -34.94
C SER A 146 28.80 -15.87 -34.80
N GLN A 147 28.55 -16.67 -33.75
CA GLN A 147 29.19 -17.97 -33.57
C GLN A 147 28.88 -18.92 -34.73
N GLN A 148 27.62 -18.98 -35.19
CA GLN A 148 27.24 -19.78 -36.36
C GLN A 148 27.97 -19.33 -37.63
N TYR A 149 28.06 -18.02 -37.88
CA TYR A 149 28.78 -17.50 -39.04
C TYR A 149 30.27 -17.83 -38.99
N PHE A 150 30.92 -17.66 -37.84
CA PHE A 150 32.35 -17.99 -37.69
C PHE A 150 32.62 -19.48 -37.85
N LYS A 151 31.75 -20.35 -37.29
CA LYS A 151 31.86 -21.79 -37.49
C LYS A 151 31.73 -22.15 -38.98
N ARG A 152 30.71 -21.62 -39.65
CA ARG A 152 30.50 -21.83 -41.10
C ARG A 152 31.66 -21.31 -41.94
N GLN A 153 32.23 -20.16 -41.57
CA GLN A 153 33.40 -19.58 -42.22
C GLN A 153 34.62 -20.50 -42.09
N ALA A 154 34.90 -21.00 -40.88
CA ALA A 154 36.03 -21.90 -40.63
C ALA A 154 35.89 -23.22 -41.39
N GLU A 155 34.70 -23.84 -41.38
CA GLU A 155 34.42 -25.05 -42.14
C GLU A 155 34.59 -24.82 -43.66
N MET A 156 34.07 -23.71 -44.17
CA MET A 156 34.21 -23.39 -45.61
C MET A 156 35.67 -23.10 -45.99
N GLN A 157 36.44 -22.44 -45.14
CA GLN A 157 37.88 -22.23 -45.36
C GLN A 157 38.65 -23.55 -45.38
N ALA A 158 38.30 -24.51 -44.51
CA ALA A 158 38.89 -25.84 -44.53
C ALA A 158 38.59 -26.57 -45.85
N ASN A 159 37.33 -26.56 -46.30
CA ASN A 159 36.92 -27.17 -47.57
C ASN A 159 37.63 -26.56 -48.78
N VAL A 160 37.81 -25.22 -48.79
CA VAL A 160 38.57 -24.52 -49.84
C VAL A 160 40.02 -24.98 -49.85
N LYS A 161 40.68 -25.07 -48.68
CA LYS A 161 42.07 -25.53 -48.58
C LYS A 161 42.23 -26.97 -49.05
N GLU A 162 41.33 -27.86 -48.63
CA GLU A 162 41.33 -29.27 -49.05
C GLU A 162 41.14 -29.40 -50.57
N THR A 163 40.12 -28.74 -51.11
CA THR A 163 39.83 -28.79 -52.55
C THR A 163 40.97 -28.17 -53.37
N GLN A 164 41.59 -27.10 -52.87
CA GLN A 164 42.77 -26.49 -53.50
C GLN A 164 43.97 -27.43 -53.51
N ALA A 165 44.21 -28.17 -52.41
CA ALA A 165 45.24 -29.20 -52.37
C ALA A 165 44.96 -30.31 -53.40
N SER A 166 43.72 -30.82 -53.47
CA SER A 166 43.33 -31.80 -54.49
C SER A 166 43.53 -31.30 -55.92
N VAL A 167 43.22 -30.02 -56.19
CA VAL A 167 43.47 -29.41 -57.51
C VAL A 167 44.96 -29.39 -57.84
N ILE A 168 45.83 -29.05 -56.88
CA ILE A 168 47.28 -29.03 -57.07
C ILE A 168 47.80 -30.46 -57.37
N GLU A 169 47.36 -31.45 -56.60
CA GLU A 169 47.72 -32.86 -56.79
C GLU A 169 47.26 -33.39 -58.15
N LEU A 170 45.99 -33.15 -58.52
CA LEU A 170 45.44 -33.55 -59.82
C LEU A 170 46.17 -32.87 -60.98
N ASN A 171 46.56 -31.60 -60.83
CA ASN A 171 47.32 -30.88 -61.84
C ASN A 171 48.73 -31.48 -62.02
N GLN A 172 49.40 -31.83 -60.92
CA GLN A 172 50.69 -32.52 -60.97
C GLN A 172 50.57 -33.91 -61.62
N ALA A 173 49.55 -34.69 -61.24
CA ALA A 173 49.28 -36.00 -61.85
C ALA A 173 48.98 -35.88 -63.35
N ALA A 174 48.16 -34.90 -63.75
CA ALA A 174 47.83 -34.63 -65.15
C ALA A 174 49.07 -34.24 -65.97
N LYS A 175 50.04 -33.51 -65.41
CA LYS A 175 51.33 -33.23 -66.09
C LYS A 175 52.11 -34.51 -66.39
N GLY A 176 52.10 -35.47 -65.45
CA GLY A 176 52.71 -36.79 -65.65
C GLY A 176 52.08 -37.56 -66.81
N PHE A 177 50.74 -37.68 -66.81
CA PHE A 177 50.01 -38.34 -67.90
C PHE A 177 50.11 -37.58 -69.23
N LYS A 178 50.18 -36.25 -69.21
CA LYS A 178 50.39 -35.44 -70.40
C LYS A 178 51.71 -35.80 -71.09
N LYS A 179 52.80 -35.87 -70.32
CA LYS A 179 54.12 -36.24 -70.85
C LYS A 179 54.08 -37.63 -71.50
N ALA A 180 53.47 -38.62 -70.83
CA ALA A 180 53.33 -39.98 -71.37
C ALA A 180 52.46 -40.01 -72.65
N CYS A 181 51.35 -39.26 -72.69
CA CYS A 181 50.49 -39.16 -73.87
C CYS A 181 51.17 -38.43 -75.05
N ASP A 182 51.92 -37.35 -74.77
CA ASP A 182 52.68 -36.61 -75.80
C ASP A 182 53.81 -37.50 -76.37
N GLU A 183 54.50 -38.26 -75.52
CA GLU A 183 55.50 -39.26 -75.93
C GLU A 183 54.88 -40.37 -76.81
N PHE A 184 53.71 -40.90 -76.44
CA PHE A 184 52.97 -41.89 -77.24
C PHE A 184 52.57 -41.32 -78.61
N LYS A 185 52.03 -40.10 -78.66
CA LYS A 185 51.63 -39.43 -79.91
C LYS A 185 52.81 -39.09 -80.82
N SER A 186 53.98 -38.83 -80.25
CA SER A 186 55.19 -38.50 -81.02
C SER A 186 55.83 -39.70 -81.72
N GLY A 187 55.46 -40.93 -81.35
CA GLY A 187 56.03 -42.16 -81.90
C GLY A 187 57.50 -42.42 -81.58
N ASN A 188 58.14 -41.56 -80.77
CA ASN A 188 59.59 -41.53 -80.54
C ASN A 188 60.01 -42.04 -79.14
N SER A 189 59.15 -42.76 -78.44
CA SER A 189 59.41 -43.17 -77.06
C SER A 189 60.03 -44.57 -76.97
N TRP A 190 61.20 -44.67 -76.32
CA TRP A 190 61.76 -45.94 -75.82
C TRP A 190 60.99 -46.46 -74.58
N ASN A 191 60.08 -45.65 -74.03
CA ASN A 191 59.32 -45.93 -72.83
C ASN A 191 58.02 -46.66 -73.20
N TRP A 192 57.55 -47.58 -72.34
CA TRP A 192 56.34 -48.36 -72.59
C TRP A 192 55.08 -47.52 -72.30
N VAL A 193 54.74 -46.61 -73.22
CA VAL A 193 53.56 -45.71 -73.15
C VAL A 193 52.47 -46.18 -74.11
N SER A 194 51.20 -45.91 -73.77
CA SER A 194 50.04 -46.48 -74.46
C SER A 194 48.90 -45.46 -74.65
N LYS A 195 47.91 -45.83 -75.47
CA LYS A 195 46.66 -45.07 -75.60
C LYS A 195 45.94 -44.86 -74.25
N LYS A 196 46.10 -45.80 -73.31
CA LYS A 196 45.53 -45.72 -71.96
C LYS A 196 46.08 -44.52 -71.16
N ASP A 197 47.30 -44.06 -71.45
CA ASP A 197 47.88 -42.87 -70.80
C ASP A 197 47.20 -41.57 -71.26
N CYS A 198 46.78 -41.51 -72.52
CA CYS A 198 45.94 -40.42 -73.02
C CYS A 198 44.52 -40.47 -72.41
N ASP A 199 43.92 -41.65 -72.29
CA ASP A 199 42.60 -41.80 -71.65
C ASP A 199 42.66 -41.40 -70.16
N ASN A 200 43.73 -41.78 -69.45
CA ASN A 200 43.99 -41.35 -68.07
C ASN A 200 44.19 -39.84 -67.99
N TYR A 201 44.92 -39.22 -68.91
CA TYR A 201 45.09 -37.77 -68.98
C TYR A 201 43.75 -37.06 -69.14
N ASP A 202 42.91 -37.49 -70.08
CA ASP A 202 41.61 -36.88 -70.34
C ASP A 202 40.67 -37.04 -69.13
N GLN A 203 40.69 -38.20 -68.46
CA GLN A 203 39.96 -38.43 -67.21
C GLN A 203 40.42 -37.50 -66.08
N GLN A 204 41.74 -37.35 -65.89
CA GLN A 204 42.30 -36.45 -64.89
C GLN A 204 41.98 -34.98 -65.19
N MET A 205 42.01 -34.58 -66.46
CA MET A 205 41.62 -33.24 -66.88
C MET A 205 40.13 -32.95 -66.64
N LYS A 206 39.26 -33.96 -66.80
CA LYS A 206 37.83 -33.85 -66.46
C LYS A 206 37.63 -33.66 -64.96
N LEU A 207 38.25 -34.52 -64.14
CA LEU A 207 38.22 -34.42 -62.68
C LEU A 207 38.78 -33.08 -62.18
N LEU A 208 39.86 -32.58 -62.80
CA LEU A 208 40.45 -31.29 -62.49
C LEU A 208 39.48 -30.14 -62.79
N LYS A 209 38.79 -30.15 -63.93
CA LYS A 209 37.75 -29.15 -64.26
C LYS A 209 36.60 -29.19 -63.25
N GLU A 210 36.14 -30.38 -62.87
CA GLU A 210 35.07 -30.55 -61.87
C GLU A 210 35.50 -30.00 -60.50
N LYS A 211 36.70 -30.34 -60.01
CA LYS A 211 37.25 -29.84 -58.75
C LYS A 211 37.53 -28.34 -58.79
N GLN A 212 37.98 -27.80 -59.92
CA GLN A 212 38.16 -26.36 -60.10
C GLN A 212 36.82 -25.61 -60.01
N ALA A 213 35.75 -26.15 -60.60
CA ALA A 213 34.41 -25.57 -60.51
C ALA A 213 33.88 -25.61 -59.07
N VAL A 214 34.12 -26.71 -58.34
CA VAL A 214 33.79 -26.81 -56.90
C VAL A 214 34.57 -25.79 -56.09
N LEU A 215 35.87 -25.61 -56.34
CA LEU A 215 36.71 -24.64 -55.65
C LEU A 215 36.20 -23.21 -55.84
N VAL A 216 35.86 -22.82 -57.09
CA VAL A 216 35.30 -21.49 -57.40
C VAL A 216 33.98 -21.30 -56.65
N THR A 217 33.11 -22.32 -56.64
CA THR A 217 31.82 -22.27 -55.92
C THR A 217 32.03 -22.11 -54.42
N GLN A 218 32.98 -22.84 -53.82
CA GLN A 218 33.31 -22.73 -52.40
C GLN A 218 33.92 -21.36 -52.06
N GLN A 219 34.78 -20.81 -52.92
CA GLN A 219 35.33 -19.46 -52.75
C GLN A 219 34.26 -18.38 -52.83
N GLN A 220 33.29 -18.51 -53.74
CA GLN A 220 32.13 -17.62 -53.82
C GLN A 220 31.24 -17.73 -52.57
N ALA A 221 30.98 -18.96 -52.10
CA ALA A 221 30.24 -19.18 -50.87
C ALA A 221 30.96 -18.58 -49.64
N LEU A 222 32.28 -18.70 -49.57
CA LEU A 222 33.10 -18.08 -48.52
C LEU A 222 33.04 -16.54 -48.59
N ALA A 223 33.11 -15.97 -49.79
CA ALA A 223 32.97 -14.52 -49.98
C ALA A 223 31.58 -14.03 -49.54
N ALA A 224 30.52 -14.78 -49.86
CA ALA A 224 29.17 -14.48 -49.40
C ALA A 224 29.06 -14.51 -47.87
N ILE A 225 29.62 -15.53 -47.21
CA ILE A 225 29.68 -15.62 -45.74
C ILE A 225 30.44 -14.42 -45.15
N ASN A 226 31.57 -14.02 -45.75
CA ASN A 226 32.34 -12.86 -45.29
C ASN A 226 31.56 -11.54 -45.42
N VAL A 227 30.77 -11.38 -46.50
CA VAL A 227 29.89 -10.22 -46.68
C VAL A 227 28.75 -10.23 -45.66
N GLU A 228 28.16 -11.39 -45.36
CA GLU A 228 27.13 -11.53 -44.31
C GLU A 228 27.68 -11.22 -42.91
N ILE A 229 28.95 -11.54 -42.64
CA ILE A 229 29.65 -11.17 -41.40
C ILE A 229 29.90 -9.65 -41.36
N GLY A 230 30.35 -9.06 -42.46
CA GLY A 230 30.74 -7.64 -42.54
C GLY A 230 29.57 -6.64 -42.65
N LYS A 231 28.36 -7.09 -42.98
CA LYS A 231 27.13 -6.26 -43.06
C LYS A 231 26.47 -5.96 -41.71
N LYS A 232 27.20 -6.06 -40.60
CA LYS A 232 26.70 -5.76 -39.25
C LYS A 232 27.12 -4.39 -38.77
#